data_AF-A0A7V9QQR9-F1
#
_entry.id   AF-A0A7V9QQR9-F1
#
_cell.length_a   1.000
_cell.length_b   1.000
_cell.length_c   1.000
_cell.angle_alpha   90.00
_cell.angle_beta   90.00
_cell.angle_gamma   90.00
#
_symmetry.space_group_name_H-M   'P 1'
#
loop_
_entity.id
_entity.type
_entity.pdbx_description
1 polymer ?
#
loop_
_entity_poly.entity_id
_entity_poly.type
_entity_poly.pdbx_seq_one_letter_code
_entity_poly.pdbx_strand_id
1 'polypeptide(L)'
;MERSGIEEEAVVRLTSDIDSLAIRGIVSDCLRGNSSPAATLRTLVGSADLESVRHVIDQVTHRAATISRAGDNLVRDRADELTQLFVEIESGCDDGQQLMKRLEER
;
A
#
# COMPACT_ATOMS: atom_id res chain seq x y z
N MET A 1 -5.59 -23.79 12.46
CA MET A 1 -4.85 -23.56 11.20
C MET A 1 -5.74 -22.66 10.36
N GLU A 2 -5.92 -21.40 10.78
CA GLU A 2 -7.08 -20.57 10.36
C GLU A 2 -6.76 -19.07 10.20
N ARG A 3 -5.49 -18.65 10.31
CA ARG A 3 -5.12 -17.22 10.25
C ARG A 3 -5.17 -16.63 8.84
N SER A 4 -4.82 -17.41 7.82
CA SER A 4 -4.78 -16.92 6.44
C SER A 4 -6.15 -16.51 5.88
N GLY A 5 -7.25 -17.13 6.33
CA GLY A 5 -8.59 -16.77 5.84
C GLY A 5 -9.09 -15.40 6.32
N ILE A 6 -8.69 -14.99 7.53
CA ILE A 6 -9.10 -13.73 8.15
C ILE A 6 -8.32 -12.57 7.52
N GLU A 7 -7.02 -12.77 7.30
CA GLU A 7 -6.12 -11.82 6.63
C GLU A 7 -6.57 -11.58 5.19
N GLU A 8 -6.95 -12.64 4.46
CA GLU A 8 -7.45 -12.52 3.08
C GLU A 8 -8.74 -11.71 3.00
N GLU A 9 -9.70 -11.97 3.87
CA GLU A 9 -10.97 -11.26 3.85
C GLU A 9 -10.80 -9.78 4.25
N ALA A 10 -9.89 -9.50 5.19
CA ALA A 10 -9.51 -8.14 5.55
C ALA A 10 -8.89 -7.38 4.37
N VAL A 11 -7.93 -8.00 3.65
CA VAL A 11 -7.30 -7.40 2.47
C VAL A 11 -8.32 -7.16 1.37
N VAL A 12 -9.19 -8.13 1.08
CA VAL A 12 -10.24 -8.00 0.06
C VAL A 12 -11.19 -6.84 0.39
N ARG A 13 -11.62 -6.71 1.66
CA ARG A 13 -12.48 -5.60 2.12
C ARG A 13 -11.77 -4.25 2.04
N LEU A 14 -10.50 -4.19 2.44
CA LEU A 14 -9.67 -2.98 2.36
C LEU A 14 -9.55 -2.46 0.94
N THR A 15 -9.26 -3.38 0.01
CA THR A 15 -9.00 -3.02 -1.39
C THR A 15 -10.26 -3.02 -2.26
N SER A 16 -11.42 -3.40 -1.75
CA SER A 16 -12.67 -3.46 -2.53
C SER A 16 -13.18 -2.14 -3.06
N ASP A 17 -12.73 -1.03 -2.47
CA ASP A 17 -13.15 0.34 -2.80
C ASP A 17 -12.10 1.07 -3.64
N ILE A 18 -10.98 0.40 -3.94
CA ILE A 18 -9.99 0.93 -4.87
C ILE A 18 -10.57 0.77 -6.28
N ASP A 19 -10.98 1.88 -6.88
CA ASP A 19 -11.53 1.94 -8.24
C ASP A 19 -10.62 1.27 -9.29
N SER A 20 -9.30 1.46 -9.15
CA SER A 20 -8.32 0.88 -10.06
C SER A 20 -8.02 -0.57 -9.72
N LEU A 21 -8.46 -1.50 -10.58
CA LEU A 21 -8.23 -2.94 -10.44
C LEU A 21 -6.73 -3.32 -10.43
N ALA A 22 -5.90 -2.58 -11.18
CA ALA A 22 -4.45 -2.73 -11.18
C ALA A 22 -3.83 -2.34 -9.83
N ILE A 23 -4.17 -1.15 -9.32
CA ILE A 23 -3.74 -0.64 -8.01
C ILE A 23 -4.20 -1.57 -6.88
N ARG A 24 -5.45 -2.03 -6.96
CA ARG A 24 -6.04 -2.99 -6.02
C ARG A 24 -5.19 -4.25 -5.91
N GLY A 25 -4.78 -4.83 -7.04
CA GLY A 25 -3.92 -6.02 -7.06
C GLY A 25 -2.57 -5.76 -6.39
N ILE A 26 -1.92 -4.65 -6.73
CA ILE A 26 -0.61 -4.25 -6.20
C ILE A 26 -0.65 -4.06 -4.67
N VAL A 27 -1.64 -3.32 -4.17
CA VAL A 27 -1.81 -3.09 -2.72
C VAL A 27 -2.18 -4.40 -2.01
N SER A 28 -3.06 -5.21 -2.59
CA SER A 28 -3.46 -6.49 -2.00
C SER A 28 -2.26 -7.43 -1.84
N ASP A 29 -1.36 -7.45 -2.81
CA ASP A 29 -0.15 -8.28 -2.80
C ASP A 29 0.87 -7.79 -1.74
N CYS A 30 1.00 -6.47 -1.57
CA CYS A 30 1.77 -5.87 -0.48
C CYS A 30 1.22 -6.23 0.91
N LEU A 31 -0.10 -6.07 1.09
CA LEU A 31 -0.75 -6.32 2.38
C LEU A 31 -0.72 -7.81 2.77
N ARG A 32 -0.78 -8.70 1.77
CA ARG A 32 -0.57 -10.15 1.96
C ARG A 32 0.89 -10.50 2.25
N GLY A 33 1.83 -9.59 2.00
CA GLY A 33 3.26 -9.86 2.17
C GLY A 33 3.91 -10.62 1.02
N ASN A 34 3.24 -10.72 -0.13
CA ASN A 34 3.82 -11.28 -1.34
C ASN A 34 4.84 -10.33 -1.98
N SER A 35 4.64 -9.02 -1.82
CA SER A 35 5.50 -7.98 -2.36
C SER A 35 6.04 -7.07 -1.26
N SER A 36 7.28 -6.60 -1.44
CA SER A 36 7.88 -5.58 -0.59
C SER A 36 7.25 -4.21 -0.83
N PRO A 37 7.08 -3.36 0.21
CA PRO A 37 6.48 -2.03 0.07
C PRO A 37 7.18 -1.17 -0.98
N ALA A 38 8.52 -1.26 -1.11
CA ALA A 38 9.25 -0.55 -2.16
C ALA A 38 8.85 -0.99 -3.59
N ALA A 39 8.68 -2.30 -3.83
CA ALA A 39 8.26 -2.81 -5.14
C ALA A 39 6.81 -2.43 -5.46
N THR A 40 5.95 -2.44 -4.45
CA THR A 40 4.57 -1.97 -4.53
C THR A 40 4.51 -0.49 -4.91
N LEU A 41 5.27 0.37 -4.23
CA LEU A 41 5.34 1.79 -4.57
C LEU A 41 5.85 2.04 -5.98
N ARG A 42 6.90 1.32 -6.40
CA ARG A 42 7.42 1.42 -7.78
C ARG A 42 6.33 1.11 -8.81
N THR A 43 5.57 0.06 -8.56
CA THR A 43 4.50 -0.37 -9.47
C THR A 43 3.34 0.62 -9.46
N LEU A 44 2.99 1.18 -8.28
CA LEU A 44 1.95 2.21 -8.15
C LEU A 44 2.31 3.49 -8.90
N VAL A 45 3.54 3.98 -8.73
CA VAL A 45 4.01 5.23 -9.36
C VAL A 45 4.26 5.04 -10.87
N GLY A 46 4.59 3.82 -11.29
CA GLY A 46 4.61 3.46 -12.71
C GLY A 46 3.22 3.36 -13.35
N SER A 47 2.17 3.19 -12.55
CA SER A 47 0.79 3.00 -13.03
C SER A 47 -0.09 4.24 -12.88
N ALA A 48 0.26 5.17 -11.98
CA ALA A 48 -0.51 6.37 -11.66
C ALA A 48 0.38 7.52 -11.17
N ASP A 49 -0.12 8.75 -11.26
CA ASP A 49 0.57 9.94 -10.75
C ASP A 49 0.76 9.90 -9.22
N LEU A 50 1.78 10.60 -8.72
CA LEU A 50 2.13 10.62 -7.30
C LEU A 50 0.95 11.03 -6.41
N GLU A 51 0.13 11.99 -6.86
CA GLU A 51 -1.06 12.43 -6.12
C GLU A 51 -2.10 11.30 -5.99
N SER A 52 -2.29 10.51 -7.05
CA SER A 52 -3.16 9.32 -7.02
C SER A 52 -2.59 8.23 -6.12
N VAL A 53 -1.28 7.99 -6.17
CA VAL A 53 -0.60 7.02 -5.31
C VAL A 53 -0.74 7.41 -3.84
N ARG A 54 -0.49 8.69 -3.50
CA ARG A 54 -0.67 9.23 -2.16
C ARG A 54 -2.12 9.05 -1.68
N HIS A 55 -3.09 9.38 -2.52
CA HIS A 55 -4.50 9.26 -2.19
C HIS A 55 -4.91 7.79 -1.93
N VAL A 56 -4.37 6.84 -2.70
CA VAL A 56 -4.60 5.41 -2.49
C VAL A 56 -3.97 4.93 -1.18
N ILE A 57 -2.72 5.32 -0.91
CA ILE A 57 -2.01 4.93 0.32
C ILE A 57 -2.73 5.48 1.55
N ASP A 58 -3.09 6.76 1.54
CA ASP A 58 -3.84 7.40 2.63
C ASP A 58 -5.18 6.68 2.89
N GLN A 59 -5.94 6.38 1.83
CA GLN A 59 -7.18 5.61 1.96
C GLN A 59 -6.95 4.22 2.57
N VAL A 60 -5.96 3.48 2.09
CA VAL A 60 -5.64 2.14 2.58
C VAL A 60 -5.23 2.19 4.05
N THR A 61 -4.43 3.18 4.44
CA THR A 61 -3.96 3.34 5.83
C THR A 61 -5.06 3.78 6.77
N HIS A 62 -5.89 4.73 6.36
CA HIS A 62 -7.07 5.15 7.12
C HIS A 62 -8.05 3.98 7.33
N ARG A 63 -8.25 3.17 6.29
CA ARG A 63 -9.09 1.97 6.35
C ARG A 63 -8.48 0.88 7.21
N ALA A 64 -7.17 0.66 7.11
CA ALA A 64 -6.47 -0.31 7.93
C ALA A 64 -6.56 0.06 9.42
N ALA A 65 -6.44 1.35 9.75
CA ALA A 65 -6.67 1.87 11.09
C ALA A 65 -8.12 1.64 11.58
N THR A 66 -9.11 1.73 10.69
CA THR A 66 -10.53 1.49 10.99
C THR A 66 -10.86 0.01 11.18
N ILE A 67 -10.33 -0.87 10.33
CA ILE A 67 -10.59 -2.34 10.35
C ILE A 67 -9.80 -3.05 11.47
N SER A 68 -8.64 -2.51 11.86
CA SER A 68 -7.76 -3.04 12.93
C SER A 68 -8.46 -3.24 14.28
N ARG A 69 -9.61 -2.60 14.52
CA ARG A 69 -10.44 -2.83 15.73
C ARG A 69 -10.89 -4.29 15.90
N ALA A 70 -10.83 -5.10 14.84
CA ALA A 70 -11.21 -6.53 14.84
C ALA A 70 -10.06 -7.51 15.16
N GLY A 71 -8.81 -7.05 15.36
CA GLY A 71 -7.68 -7.92 15.77
C GLY A 71 -6.60 -8.18 14.71
N ASP A 72 -6.74 -7.60 13.52
CA ASP A 72 -5.75 -7.69 12.43
C ASP A 72 -4.71 -6.56 12.53
N ASN A 73 -3.72 -6.73 13.42
CA ASN A 73 -2.60 -5.79 13.56
C ASN A 73 -1.60 -5.89 12.40
N LEU A 74 -1.52 -7.03 11.69
CA LEU A 74 -0.54 -7.30 10.64
C LEU A 74 -0.77 -6.50 9.36
N VAL A 75 -2.02 -6.47 8.88
CA VAL A 75 -2.39 -5.69 7.68
C VAL A 75 -2.22 -4.20 7.93
N ARG A 76 -2.52 -3.74 9.15
CA ARG A 76 -2.27 -2.38 9.59
C ARG A 76 -0.78 -2.06 9.62
N ASP A 77 0.03 -2.89 10.25
CA ASP A 77 1.49 -2.69 10.34
C ASP A 77 2.11 -2.56 8.94
N ARG A 78 1.68 -3.39 8.00
CA ARG A 78 2.10 -3.30 6.59
C ARG A 78 1.63 -2.04 5.87
N ALA A 79 0.40 -1.62 6.08
CA ALA A 79 -0.12 -0.38 5.50
C ALA A 79 0.61 0.85 6.07
N ASP A 80 0.90 0.83 7.37
CA ASP A 80 1.67 1.86 8.09
C ASP A 80 3.11 1.91 7.56
N GLU A 81 3.78 0.75 7.43
CA GLU A 81 5.13 0.63 6.87
C GLU A 81 5.18 1.14 5.41
N LEU A 82 4.20 0.75 4.57
CA LEU A 82 4.09 1.24 3.19
C LEU A 82 3.94 2.77 3.14
N THR A 83 3.12 3.33 4.04
CA THR A 83 2.89 4.79 4.12
C THR A 83 4.13 5.50 4.61
N GLN A 84 4.78 5.00 5.66
CA GLN A 84 5.97 5.59 6.22
C GLN A 84 7.10 5.60 5.18
N LEU A 85 7.27 4.50 4.44
CA LEU A 85 8.26 4.38 3.38
C LEU A 85 7.94 5.33 2.21
N PHE A 86 6.67 5.48 1.85
CA PHE A 86 6.26 6.46 0.85
C PHE A 86 6.56 7.90 1.29
N VAL A 87 6.17 8.29 2.51
CA VAL A 87 6.40 9.64 3.05
C VAL A 87 7.89 9.92 3.22
N GLU A 88 8.69 8.94 3.64
CA GLU A 88 10.15 9.08 3.73
C GLU A 88 10.77 9.38 2.36
N ILE A 89 10.33 8.67 1.31
CA ILE A 89 10.85 8.88 -0.05
C ILE A 89 10.29 10.18 -0.66
N GLU A 90 9.01 10.49 -0.43
CA GLU A 90 8.35 11.73 -0.84
C GLU A 90 9.00 12.94 -0.17
N SER A 91 9.41 12.83 1.10
CA SER A 91 10.06 13.92 1.86
C SER A 91 11.43 14.35 1.30
N GLY A 92 11.87 13.77 0.18
CA GLY A 92 13.00 14.25 -0.62
C GLY A 92 12.77 14.17 -2.13
N CYS A 93 11.52 13.99 -2.59
CA CYS A 93 11.13 13.96 -3.99
C CYS A 93 9.99 14.96 -4.23
N ASP A 94 10.19 15.92 -5.14
CA ASP A 94 9.13 16.87 -5.52
C ASP A 94 8.07 16.21 -6.43
N ASP A 95 8.44 15.12 -7.12
CA ASP A 95 7.62 14.48 -8.14
C ASP A 95 7.73 12.95 -8.14
N GLY A 96 6.71 12.27 -8.68
CA GLY A 96 6.69 10.81 -8.84
C GLY A 96 7.83 10.25 -9.69
N GLN A 97 8.38 11.05 -10.60
CA GLN A 97 9.56 10.70 -11.39
C GLN A 97 10.81 10.55 -10.51
N GLN A 98 11.02 11.46 -9.55
CA GLN A 98 12.15 11.38 -8.61
C GLN A 98 11.97 10.19 -7.66
N LEU A 99 10.73 9.95 -7.22
CA LEU A 99 10.38 8.82 -6.36
C LEU A 99 10.64 7.48 -7.06
N MET A 100 10.24 7.33 -8.33
CA MET A 100 10.59 6.16 -9.13
C MET A 100 12.09 5.99 -9.27
N LYS A 101 12.83 7.07 -9.57
CA LYS A 101 14.28 7.00 -9.74
C LYS A 101 14.99 6.55 -8.44
N ARG A 102 14.56 7.06 -7.28
CA ARG A 102 15.04 6.62 -5.96
C ARG A 102 14.74 5.15 -5.67
N LEU A 103 13.61 4.64 -6.16
CA LEU A 103 13.23 3.23 -6.07
C LEU A 103 14.03 2.34 -7.03
N GLU A 104 14.52 2.88 -8.15
CA GLU A 104 15.38 2.17 -9.10
C GLU A 104 16.86 2.13 -8.67
N GLU A 105 17.31 3.09 -7.88
CA GLU A 105 18.68 3.18 -7.36
C GLU A 105 18.91 2.36 -6.07
N ARG A 106 17.88 1.67 -5.56
CA ARG A 106 17.94 0.86 -4.32
C ARG A 106 17.97 -0.65 -4.54
#